data_AF-A0A2A2M0W8-F1
#
_entry.id   AF-A0A2A2M0W8-F1
#
_cell.length_a   1.000
_cell.length_b   1.000
_cell.length_c   1.000
_cell.angle_alpha   90.00
_cell.angle_beta   90.00
_cell.angle_gamma   90.00
#
_symmetry.space_group_name_H-M   'P 1'
#
loop_
_entity.id
_entity.type
_entity.pdbx_description
1 polymer ?
#
loop_
_entity_poly.entity_id
_entity_poly.type
_entity_poly.pdbx_seq_one_letter_code
_entity_poly.pdbx_strand_id
1 'polypeptide(L)'
;MSDDKEKPSVSGTEDFPLADDGDDSLALSNGRTPKPAQPLPREEPPEDPEEKARLITQVLELQNTLDDLSSRVETVKEESLKLKAENQVLGQYIQNLMGSSSVFQSSQPKAPKQ
;
A
#
# COMPACT_ATOMS: atom_id res chain seq x y z
N MET A 1 -24.06 -10.19 -19.40
CA MET A 1 -22.89 -10.79 -20.07
C MET A 1 -22.56 -9.91 -21.24
N SER A 2 -21.67 -8.94 -21.00
CA SER A 2 -21.08 -8.08 -22.03
C SER A 2 -19.68 -7.76 -21.51
N ASP A 3 -18.76 -8.68 -21.80
CA ASP A 3 -17.33 -8.49 -21.68
C ASP A 3 -16.88 -7.58 -22.82
N ASP A 4 -16.50 -6.34 -22.51
CA ASP A 4 -15.73 -5.51 -23.44
C ASP A 4 -14.41 -5.16 -22.76
N LYS A 5 -13.36 -5.82 -23.24
CA LYS A 5 -12.00 -5.80 -22.72
C LYS A 5 -11.17 -4.99 -23.70
N GLU A 6 -11.17 -3.68 -23.55
CA GLU A 6 -10.35 -2.79 -24.36
C GLU A 6 -8.87 -2.94 -23.93
N LYS A 7 -8.05 -3.48 -24.84
CA LYS A 7 -6.59 -3.55 -24.70
C LYS A 7 -5.99 -2.23 -25.21
N PRO A 8 -5.00 -1.63 -24.53
CA PRO A 8 -4.29 -0.49 -25.08
C PRO A 8 -3.38 -0.94 -26.23
N SER A 9 -3.61 -0.39 -27.41
CA SER A 9 -2.70 -0.46 -28.54
C SER A 9 -1.50 0.46 -28.29
N VAL A 10 -0.34 -0.11 -28.00
CA VAL A 10 0.94 0.62 -28.03
C VAL A 10 1.36 0.78 -29.50
N SER A 11 0.90 1.86 -30.14
CA SER A 11 1.50 2.38 -31.37
C SER A 11 2.45 3.51 -31.00
N GLY A 12 3.60 3.15 -30.43
CA GLY A 12 4.69 4.06 -30.13
C GLY A 12 5.83 3.85 -31.11
N THR A 13 5.67 4.33 -32.33
CA THR A 13 6.81 4.64 -33.22
C THR A 13 6.62 6.08 -33.65
N GLU A 14 6.86 6.99 -32.72
CA GLU A 14 7.14 8.37 -33.08
C GLU A 14 8.48 8.35 -33.82
N ASP A 15 8.41 8.57 -35.13
CA ASP A 15 9.53 8.94 -35.98
C ASP A 15 10.21 10.16 -35.35
N PHE A 16 11.28 9.93 -34.59
CA PHE A 16 12.18 10.98 -34.20
C PHE A 16 12.88 11.47 -35.47
N PRO A 17 12.77 12.76 -35.85
CA PRO A 17 13.50 13.27 -36.99
C PRO A 17 14.99 13.13 -36.69
N LEU A 18 15.63 12.19 -37.38
CA LEU A 18 17.08 12.05 -37.38
C LEU A 18 17.63 13.28 -38.07
N ALA A 19 18.02 14.29 -37.28
CA ALA A 19 18.80 15.42 -37.78
C ALA A 19 20.22 14.93 -38.07
N ASP A 20 20.36 14.15 -39.14
CA ASP A 20 21.61 13.79 -39.78
C ASP A 20 21.45 13.96 -41.30
N ASP A 21 21.27 15.22 -41.71
CA ASP A 21 21.74 15.67 -43.02
C ASP A 21 22.89 16.65 -42.73
N GLY A 22 24.07 16.07 -42.49
CA GLY A 22 25.31 16.82 -42.43
C GLY A 22 25.65 17.42 -43.80
N ASP A 23 25.37 18.69 -43.97
CA ASP A 23 26.06 19.56 -44.94
C ASP A 23 27.04 20.50 -44.20
N ASP A 24 27.89 19.95 -43.32
CA ASP A 24 29.08 20.69 -42.91
C ASP A 24 30.09 20.61 -44.06
N SER A 25 29.89 21.50 -45.04
CA SER A 25 30.85 21.85 -46.06
C SER A 25 32.24 21.93 -45.43
N LEU A 26 33.13 21.04 -45.87
CA LEU A 26 34.52 20.89 -45.41
C LEU A 26 35.31 22.19 -45.62
N ALA A 27 35.10 23.17 -44.76
CA ALA A 27 35.99 24.30 -44.60
C ALA A 27 37.17 23.84 -43.75
N LEU A 28 38.19 23.29 -44.42
CA LEU A 28 39.55 23.25 -43.89
C LEU A 28 39.94 24.69 -43.50
N SER A 29 39.77 25.05 -42.24
CA SER A 29 40.33 26.26 -41.66
C SER A 29 40.93 25.93 -40.30
N ASN A 30 42.25 26.08 -40.27
CA ASN A 30 43.15 25.90 -39.16
C ASN A 30 42.65 26.53 -37.85
N GLY A 31 42.69 25.76 -36.75
CA GLY A 31 42.69 26.30 -35.39
C GLY A 31 41.57 25.84 -34.46
N ARG A 32 41.44 24.54 -34.20
CA ARG A 32 40.64 24.05 -33.06
C ARG A 32 41.47 24.14 -31.78
N THR A 33 41.39 25.27 -31.08
CA THR A 33 41.66 25.29 -29.64
C THR A 33 40.43 24.69 -28.93
N PRO A 34 40.61 23.79 -27.96
CA PRO A 34 39.47 23.24 -27.23
C PRO A 34 38.82 24.37 -26.42
N LYS A 35 37.49 24.54 -26.58
CA LYS A 35 36.72 25.47 -25.72
C LYS A 35 36.87 25.01 -24.26
N PRO A 36 37.11 25.92 -23.31
CA PRO A 36 37.11 25.59 -21.88
C PRO A 36 35.77 24.95 -21.50
N ALA A 37 35.81 23.88 -20.71
CA ALA A 37 34.61 23.26 -20.16
C ALA A 37 33.83 24.31 -19.36
N GLN A 38 32.62 24.65 -19.81
CA GLN A 38 31.72 25.46 -19.00
C GLN A 38 31.29 24.63 -17.78
N PRO A 39 31.21 25.22 -16.58
CA PRO A 39 30.66 24.53 -15.43
C PRO A 39 29.26 23.99 -15.79
N LEU A 40 29.01 22.72 -15.47
CA LEU A 40 27.67 22.16 -15.57
C LEU A 40 26.70 23.07 -14.79
N PRO A 41 25.49 23.36 -15.31
CA PRO A 41 24.46 24.04 -14.55
C PRO A 41 24.34 23.34 -13.18
N ARG A 42 24.50 24.13 -12.11
CA ARG A 42 24.41 23.61 -10.75
C ARG A 42 23.12 22.83 -10.61
N GLU A 43 23.24 21.66 -10.00
CA GLU A 43 22.14 20.84 -9.49
C GLU A 43 21.05 21.73 -8.87
N GLU A 44 19.81 21.24 -8.97
CA GLU A 44 18.60 21.85 -8.41
C GLU A 44 18.85 22.61 -7.09
N PRO A 45 18.13 23.72 -6.84
CA PRO A 45 18.34 24.52 -5.64
C PRO A 45 18.37 23.62 -4.41
N PRO A 46 19.34 23.81 -3.49
CA PRO A 46 19.46 22.93 -2.33
C PRO A 46 18.14 22.97 -1.56
N GLU A 47 17.42 21.85 -1.53
CA GLU A 47 16.32 21.64 -0.58
C GLU A 47 16.83 22.08 0.79
N ASP A 48 16.09 22.95 1.48
CA ASP A 48 16.50 23.47 2.77
C ASP A 48 16.72 22.29 3.74
N PRO A 49 17.97 22.01 4.15
CA PRO A 49 18.26 20.86 5.00
C PRO A 49 17.53 20.95 6.34
N GLU A 50 17.14 22.16 6.78
CA GLU A 50 16.35 22.36 7.98
C GLU A 50 14.89 21.90 7.78
N GLU A 51 14.27 22.20 6.64
CA GLU A 51 12.92 21.73 6.32
C GLU A 51 12.88 20.19 6.26
N LYS A 52 13.89 19.59 5.62
CA LYS A 52 14.05 18.14 5.57
C LYS A 52 14.19 17.54 6.98
N ALA A 53 14.97 18.15 7.86
CA ALA A 53 15.13 17.70 9.24
C ALA A 53 13.82 17.79 10.05
N ARG A 54 13.01 18.84 9.84
CA ARG A 54 11.69 18.99 10.46
C ARG A 54 10.71 17.93 9.97
N LEU A 55 10.67 17.66 8.66
CA LEU A 55 9.84 16.61 8.08
C LEU A 55 10.22 15.22 8.61
N ILE A 56 11.53 14.93 8.69
CA ILE A 56 12.00 13.65 9.27
C ILE A 56 11.51 13.49 10.70
N THR A 57 11.62 14.54 11.53
CA THR A 57 11.14 14.50 12.92
C THR A 57 9.65 14.16 12.98
N GLN A 58 8.82 14.85 12.18
CA GLN A 58 7.38 14.61 12.14
C GLN A 58 7.06 13.17 11.70
N VAL A 59 7.75 12.65 10.69
CA VAL A 59 7.56 11.27 10.23
C VAL A 59 7.89 10.27 11.35
N LEU A 60 8.98 10.49 12.09
CA LEU A 60 9.36 9.62 13.20
C LEU A 60 8.33 9.64 14.34
N GLU A 61 7.81 10.80 14.70
CA GLU A 61 6.75 10.93 15.72
C GLU A 61 5.47 10.20 15.30
N LEU A 62 5.06 10.36 14.03
CA LEU A 62 3.90 9.66 13.48
C LEU A 62 4.12 8.14 13.43
N GLN A 63 5.31 7.69 13.06
CA GLN A 63 5.66 6.26 13.05
C GLN A 63 5.58 5.67 14.47
N ASN A 64 6.13 6.35 15.48
CA ASN A 64 6.04 5.91 16.87
C ASN A 64 4.57 5.81 17.33
N THR A 65 3.76 6.84 17.02
CA THR A 65 2.33 6.84 17.39
C THR A 65 1.56 5.72 16.68
N LEU A 66 1.89 5.44 15.42
CA LEU A 66 1.26 4.38 14.64
C LEU A 66 1.65 2.99 15.16
N ASP A 67 2.91 2.79 15.55
CA ASP A 67 3.39 1.54 16.13
C ASP A 67 2.69 1.25 17.47
N ASP A 68 2.60 2.25 18.35
CA ASP A 68 1.87 2.17 19.62
C ASP A 68 0.40 1.79 19.40
N LEU A 69 -0.27 2.44 18.44
CA LEU A 69 -1.66 2.13 18.12
C LEU A 69 -1.80 0.72 17.54
N SER A 70 -0.89 0.31 16.67
CA SER A 70 -0.89 -1.02 16.06
C SER A 70 -0.74 -2.12 17.11
N SER A 71 0.17 -1.93 18.06
CA SER A 71 0.36 -2.84 19.20
C SER A 71 -0.90 -2.94 20.06
N ARG A 72 -1.53 -1.81 20.41
CA ARG A 72 -2.79 -1.80 21.17
C ARG A 72 -3.92 -2.53 20.45
N VAL A 73 -4.03 -2.35 19.13
CA VAL A 73 -5.03 -3.05 18.32
C VAL A 73 -4.79 -4.56 18.37
N GLU A 74 -3.54 -5.02 18.32
CA GLU A 74 -3.24 -6.45 18.39
C GLU A 74 -3.60 -7.03 19.77
N THR A 75 -3.28 -6.32 20.86
CA THR A 75 -3.71 -6.72 22.21
C THR A 75 -5.24 -6.84 22.31
N VAL A 76 -5.99 -5.88 21.79
CA VAL A 76 -7.46 -5.91 21.81
C VAL A 76 -8.00 -7.09 20.99
N LYS A 77 -7.38 -7.41 19.85
CA LYS A 77 -7.78 -8.60 19.06
C LYS A 77 -7.55 -9.88 19.84
N GLU A 78 -6.40 -10.02 20.50
CA GLU A 78 -6.07 -11.21 21.30
C GLU A 78 -7.08 -11.39 22.45
N GLU A 79 -7.37 -10.32 23.19
CA GLU A 79 -8.39 -10.35 24.25
C GLU A 79 -9.79 -10.69 23.71
N SER A 80 -10.16 -10.12 22.56
CA SER A 80 -11.44 -10.42 21.91
C SER A 80 -11.54 -11.90 21.51
N LEU A 81 -10.46 -12.48 20.97
CA LEU A 81 -10.42 -13.90 20.62
C LEU A 81 -10.56 -14.79 21.86
N LYS A 82 -9.84 -14.46 22.94
CA LYS A 82 -9.94 -15.18 24.21
C LYS A 82 -11.36 -15.15 24.77
N LEU A 83 -11.99 -13.98 24.79
CA LEU A 83 -13.38 -13.83 25.25
C LEU A 83 -14.38 -14.60 24.38
N LYS A 84 -14.18 -14.63 23.06
CA LYS A 84 -15.00 -15.44 22.15
C LYS A 84 -14.87 -16.93 22.43
N ALA A 85 -13.64 -17.41 22.64
CA ALA A 85 -13.39 -18.82 22.97
C ALA A 85 -14.03 -19.21 24.31
N GLU A 86 -13.89 -18.37 25.34
CA GLU A 86 -14.52 -18.61 26.65
C GLU A 86 -16.06 -18.63 26.54
N ASN A 87 -16.64 -17.65 25.84
CA ASN A 87 -18.08 -17.61 25.59
C ASN A 87 -18.58 -18.83 24.81
N GLN A 88 -17.79 -19.36 23.88
CA GLN A 88 -18.15 -20.58 23.17
C GLN A 88 -18.24 -21.78 24.11
N VAL A 89 -17.24 -21.95 24.99
CA VAL A 89 -17.23 -23.03 25.98
C VAL A 89 -18.40 -22.89 26.96
N LEU A 90 -18.65 -21.68 27.48
CA LEU A 90 -19.79 -21.40 28.36
C LEU A 90 -21.13 -21.67 27.66
N GLY A 91 -21.26 -21.24 26.40
CA GLY A 91 -22.45 -21.49 25.59
C GLY A 91 -22.74 -22.98 25.44
N GLN A 92 -21.71 -23.78 25.13
CA GLN A 92 -21.85 -25.24 25.04
C GLN A 92 -22.23 -25.86 26.39
N TYR A 93 -21.65 -25.39 27.48
CA TYR A 93 -21.99 -25.87 28.83
C TYR A 93 -23.47 -25.60 29.15
N ILE A 94 -23.96 -24.39 28.87
CA ILE A 94 -25.37 -24.02 29.05
C ILE A 94 -26.26 -24.90 28.17
N GLN A 95 -25.91 -25.10 26.88
CA GLN A 95 -26.66 -25.98 25.98
C GLN A 95 -26.73 -27.42 26.49
N ASN A 96 -25.62 -27.97 26.98
CA ASN A 96 -25.58 -29.32 27.53
C ASN A 96 -26.45 -29.46 28.77
N LEU A 97 -26.45 -28.46 29.66
CA LEU A 97 -27.32 -28.44 30.83
C LEU A 97 -28.81 -28.34 30.45
N MET A 98 -29.15 -27.43 29.53
CA MET A 98 -30.54 -27.29 29.05
C MET A 98 -31.02 -28.57 28.37
N GLY A 99 -30.19 -29.20 27.54
CA GLY A 99 -30.53 -30.44 26.83
C GLY A 99 -30.64 -31.66 27.74
N SER A 100 -29.83 -31.74 28.80
CA SER A 100 -29.85 -32.86 29.77
C SER A 100 -30.95 -32.72 30.82
N SER A 101 -31.53 -31.53 30.99
CA SER A 101 -32.59 -31.27 31.95
C SER A 101 -33.97 -31.54 31.34
N SER A 102 -34.70 -32.48 31.94
CA SER A 102 -36.08 -32.81 31.55
C SER A 102 -37.05 -31.62 31.69
N VAL A 103 -36.70 -30.58 32.46
CA VAL A 103 -37.52 -29.38 32.66
C VAL A 103 -37.58 -28.52 31.40
N PHE A 104 -36.52 -28.50 30.58
CA PHE A 104 -36.45 -27.69 29.37
C PHE A 104 -36.80 -28.46 28.08
N GLN A 105 -36.95 -29.79 28.16
CA GLN A 105 -37.39 -30.61 27.03
C GLN A 105 -38.92 -30.57 26.82
N SER A 106 -39.70 -30.35 27.88
CA SER A 106 -41.17 -30.34 27.82
C SER A 106 -41.78 -29.07 27.20
N SER A 107 -40.97 -28.02 27.03
CA SER A 107 -41.37 -26.72 26.43
C SER A 107 -40.88 -26.53 24.98
N GLN A 108 -40.14 -27.50 24.41
CA GLN A 108 -39.75 -27.46 23.00
C GLN A 108 -40.94 -27.90 22.13
N PRO A 109 -41.47 -27.05 21.22
CA PRO A 109 -42.48 -27.50 20.27
C PRO A 109 -41.87 -28.61 19.40
N LYS A 110 -42.51 -29.80 19.38
CA LYS A 110 -42.10 -30.89 18.49
C LYS A 110 -42.13 -30.35 17.06
N ALA A 111 -40.97 -30.29 16.41
CA ALA A 111 -40.88 -29.92 15.00
C ALA A 111 -41.86 -30.79 14.19
N PRO A 112 -42.64 -30.21 13.26
CA PRO A 112 -43.62 -30.96 12.48
C PRO A 112 -42.89 -32.02 11.65
N LYS A 113 -43.30 -33.28 11.82
CA LYS A 113 -42.86 -34.39 10.98
C LYS A 113 -43.51 -34.21 9.61
N GLN A 114 -42.68 -34.15 8.56
CA GLN A 114 -43.10 -34.20 7.15
C GLN A 114 -43.72 -35.56 6.82
#